data_AF-X1CS25-F1
#
_entry.id   AF-X1CS25-F1
#
_cell.length_a   1.000
_cell.length_b   1.000
_cell.length_c   1.000
_cell.angle_alpha   90.00
_cell.angle_beta   90.00
_cell.angle_gamma   90.00
#
_symmetry.space_group_name_H-M   'P 1'
#
loop_
_entity.id
_entity.type
_entity.pdbx_description
1 polymer ?
#
loop_
_entity_poly.entity_id
_entity_poly.type
_entity_poly.pdbx_seq_one_letter_code
_entity_poly.pdbx_strand_id
1 'polypeptide(L)'
;WENSYIESFFDKLRDECLNREVFRNGWEAQAIVETWRQEYNNYRPHSSLDYLTPAEFARRYYENKQAEEAAQLGEMAGTLSL
;
A
#
# COMPACT_ATOMS: atom_id res chain seq x y z
N TRP A 1 -15.95 -1.88 -4.15
CA TRP A 1 -14.96 -2.84 -3.65
C TRP A 1 -13.74 -2.03 -3.19
N GLU A 2 -13.80 -1.39 -2.03
CA GLU A 2 -12.72 -0.48 -1.59
C GLU A 2 -11.85 -1.05 -0.45
N ASN A 3 -12.21 -2.20 0.14
CA ASN A 3 -11.57 -2.68 1.37
C ASN A 3 -10.79 -4.00 1.25
N SER A 4 -10.76 -4.63 0.07
CA SER A 4 -10.16 -5.97 -0.10
C SER A 4 -8.66 -6.01 0.24
N TYR A 5 -7.95 -4.90 0.04
CA TYR A 5 -6.55 -4.75 0.46
C TYR A 5 -6.39 -4.77 1.99
N ILE A 6 -7.25 -4.04 2.68
CA ILE A 6 -7.22 -3.92 4.15
C ILE A 6 -7.62 -5.25 4.79
N GLU A 7 -8.60 -5.95 4.23
CA GLU A 7 -8.99 -7.29 4.66
C GLU A 7 -7.82 -8.28 4.52
N SER A 8 -7.15 -8.29 3.36
CA SER A 8 -5.97 -9.14 3.12
C SER A 8 -4.81 -8.83 4.08
N PHE A 9 -4.61 -7.55 4.40
CA PHE A 9 -3.59 -7.13 5.35
C PHE A 9 -3.88 -7.66 6.76
N PHE A 10 -5.11 -7.47 7.26
CA PHE A 10 -5.47 -7.90 8.62
C PHE A 10 -5.46 -9.41 8.79
N ASP A 11 -5.83 -10.17 7.76
CA ASP A 11 -5.74 -11.62 7.81
C ASP A 11 -4.28 -12.09 7.84
N LYS A 12 -3.41 -11.54 6.97
CA LYS A 12 -1.98 -11.88 7.02
C LYS A 12 -1.30 -11.44 8.31
N LEU A 13 -1.64 -10.27 8.86
CA LEU A 13 -1.09 -9.79 10.13
C LEU A 13 -1.43 -10.77 11.27
N ARG A 14 -2.67 -11.26 11.30
CA ARG A 14 -3.11 -12.20 12.32
C ARG A 14 -2.44 -13.55 12.19
N ASP A 15 -2.50 -14.16 11.01
CA ASP A 15 -1.96 -15.51 10.79
C ASP A 15 -0.44 -15.56 10.79
N GLU A 16 0.22 -14.54 10.24
CA GLU A 16 1.66 -14.60 10.04
C GLU A 16 2.47 -14.00 11.19
N CYS A 17 1.94 -13.01 11.89
CA CYS A 17 2.63 -12.30 12.96
C CYS A 17 2.03 -12.60 14.34
N LEU A 18 0.75 -12.28 14.55
CA LEU A 18 0.16 -12.32 15.90
C LEU A 18 -0.08 -13.74 16.43
N ASN A 19 -0.48 -14.68 15.57
CA ASN A 19 -0.74 -16.07 15.96
C ASN A 19 0.54 -16.90 16.12
N ARG A 20 1.70 -16.40 15.66
CA ARG A 20 2.98 -17.12 15.73
C ARG A 20 3.87 -16.69 16.89
N GLU A 21 3.60 -15.53 17.49
CA GLU A 21 4.46 -14.91 18.49
C GLU A 21 3.75 -14.90 19.86
N VAL A 22 4.48 -15.26 20.92
CA VAL A 22 4.03 -15.05 22.30
C VAL A 22 4.71 -13.80 22.83
N PHE A 23 3.96 -12.70 22.91
CA PHE A 23 4.50 -11.42 23.37
C PHE A 23 4.66 -11.38 24.88
N ARG A 24 5.83 -10.94 25.35
CA ARG A 24 6.11 -10.77 26.78
C ARG A 24 5.48 -9.50 27.35
N ASN A 25 5.35 -8.47 26.53
CA ASN A 25 4.75 -7.18 26.89
C ASN A 25 4.31 -6.41 25.62
N GLY A 26 3.53 -5.34 25.81
CA GLY A 26 3.00 -4.55 24.69
C GLY A 26 4.05 -3.82 23.86
N TRP A 27 5.20 -3.47 24.44
CA TRP A 27 6.30 -2.80 23.71
C TRP A 27 6.96 -3.74 22.71
N GLU A 28 7.20 -4.99 23.12
CA GLU A 28 7.72 -6.04 22.25
C GLU A 28 6.74 -6.31 21.09
N ALA A 29 5.44 -6.40 21.39
CA ALA A 29 4.41 -6.54 20.37
C ALA A 29 4.41 -5.38 19.36
N GLN A 30 4.53 -4.14 19.83
CA GLN A 30 4.59 -2.97 18.93
C GLN A 30 5.83 -3.00 18.03
N ALA A 31 7.00 -3.35 18.56
CA ALA A 31 8.24 -3.41 17.79
C ALA A 31 8.17 -4.50 16.70
N ILE A 32 7.63 -5.67 17.04
CA ILE A 32 7.46 -6.79 16.10
C ILE A 32 6.44 -6.43 15.02
N VAL A 33 5.28 -5.89 15.40
CA VAL A 33 4.24 -5.50 14.44
C VAL A 33 4.75 -4.39 13.51
N GLU A 34 5.50 -3.43 14.02
CA GLU A 34 6.08 -2.36 13.18
C GLU A 34 7.09 -2.93 12.19
N THR A 35 7.96 -3.83 12.63
CA THR A 35 8.92 -4.51 11.76
C THR A 35 8.18 -5.30 10.67
N TRP A 36 7.19 -6.10 11.05
CA TRP A 36 6.38 -6.87 10.10
C TRP A 36 5.62 -5.98 9.11
N ARG A 37 5.09 -4.84 9.57
CA ARG A 37 4.40 -3.85 8.72
C ARG A 37 5.35 -3.29 7.67
N GLN A 38 6.60 -2.97 8.04
CA GLN A 38 7.60 -2.47 7.09
C GLN A 38 7.95 -3.53 6.03
N GLU A 39 8.13 -4.78 6.45
CA GLU A 39 8.36 -5.92 5.56
C GLU A 39 7.22 -6.13 4.56
N TYR A 40 5.97 -6.16 5.06
CA TYR A 40 4.78 -6.34 4.23
C TYR A 40 4.61 -5.22 3.19
N ASN A 41 4.86 -3.97 3.58
CA ASN A 41 4.59 -2.80 2.75
C ASN A 41 5.71 -2.50 1.73
N ASN A 42 6.97 -2.83 2.03
CA ASN A 42 8.10 -2.38 1.21
C ASN A 42 8.89 -3.51 0.54
N TYR A 43 8.78 -4.76 1.02
CA TYR A 43 9.65 -5.84 0.55
C TYR A 43 8.89 -7.04 0.01
N ARG A 44 7.60 -7.18 0.35
CA ARG A 44 6.79 -8.33 -0.08
C ARG A 44 5.95 -8.00 -1.32
N PRO A 45 6.23 -8.59 -2.49
CA PRO A 45 5.37 -8.46 -3.66
C PRO A 45 4.08 -9.26 -3.49
N HIS A 46 2.95 -8.70 -3.92
CA HIS A 46 1.63 -9.37 -3.84
C HIS A 46 1.09 -9.62 -5.24
N SER A 47 0.66 -10.86 -5.52
CA SER A 47 0.13 -11.23 -6.84
C SER A 47 -1.14 -10.46 -7.23
N SER A 48 -1.95 -10.04 -6.25
CA SER A 48 -3.11 -9.17 -6.46
C SER A 48 -2.74 -7.73 -6.85
N LEU A 49 -1.49 -7.33 -6.64
CA LEU A 49 -0.93 -6.03 -7.01
C LEU A 49 0.05 -6.14 -8.18
N ASP A 50 -0.15 -7.11 -9.08
CA ASP A 50 0.75 -7.36 -10.22
C ASP A 50 2.20 -7.66 -9.78
N TYR A 51 2.36 -8.34 -8.64
CA TYR A 51 3.65 -8.59 -7.99
C TYR A 51 4.41 -7.32 -7.57
N LEU A 52 3.71 -6.20 -7.39
CA LEU A 52 4.25 -5.03 -6.73
C LEU A 52 4.11 -5.14 -5.21
N THR A 53 5.01 -4.45 -4.50
CA THR A 53 4.81 -4.17 -3.08
C THR A 53 3.69 -3.14 -2.90
N PRO A 54 3.04 -3.08 -1.74
CA PRO A 54 2.02 -2.08 -1.48
C PRO A 54 2.53 -0.64 -1.62
N ALA A 55 3.77 -0.37 -1.22
CA ALA A 55 4.40 0.94 -1.39
C ALA A 55 4.58 1.29 -2.87
N GLU A 56 5.03 0.36 -3.71
CA GLU A 56 5.17 0.58 -5.15
C GLU A 56 3.83 0.78 -5.84
N PHE A 57 2.82 -0.01 -5.47
CA PHE A 57 1.47 0.15 -5.98
C PHE A 57 0.91 1.54 -5.64
N ALA A 58 1.04 1.96 -4.37
CA ALA A 58 0.59 3.29 -3.94
C ALA A 58 1.33 4.41 -4.69
N ARG A 59 2.65 4.29 -4.84
CA ARG A 59 3.45 5.26 -5.61
C ARG A 59 2.94 5.38 -7.05
N ARG A 60 2.77 4.24 -7.74
CA ARG A 60 2.27 4.20 -9.12
C ARG A 60 0.87 4.79 -9.26
N TYR A 61 0.00 4.53 -8.27
CA TYR A 61 -1.35 5.10 -8.23
C TYR A 61 -1.32 6.64 -8.19
N TYR A 62 -0.51 7.23 -7.29
CA TYR A 62 -0.41 8.69 -7.19
C TYR A 62 0.33 9.32 -8.37
N GLU A 63 1.30 8.63 -8.97
CA GLU A 63 1.97 9.07 -10.20
C GLU A 63 1.00 9.14 -11.37
N ASN A 64 0.19 8.09 -11.57
CA ASN A 64 -0.83 8.06 -12.62
C ASN A 64 -1.87 9.17 -12.41
N LYS A 65 -2.36 9.32 -11.18
CA LYS A 65 -3.34 10.37 -10.85
C LYS A 65 -2.81 11.77 -11.18
N GLN A 66 -1.56 12.07 -10.84
CA GLN A 66 -0.92 13.34 -11.17
C GLN A 66 -0.74 13.53 -12.69
N ALA A 67 -0.40 12.47 -13.42
CA ALA A 67 -0.28 12.51 -14.87
C ALA A 67 -1.63 12.76 -15.55
N GLU A 68 -2.70 12.13 -15.07
CA GLU A 68 -4.07 12.36 -15.54
C GLU A 68 -4.54 13.80 -15.28
N GLU A 69 -4.29 14.33 -14.07
CA GLU A 69 -4.59 15.72 -13.71
C GLU A 69 -3.79 16.72 -14.57
N ALA A 70 -2.51 16.44 -14.82
CA ALA A 70 -1.66 17.27 -15.67
C ALA A 70 -2.09 17.24 -17.16
N ALA A 71 -2.50 16.08 -17.66
CA ALA A 71 -3.03 15.95 -19.02
C ALA A 71 -4.32 16.76 -19.21
N GLN A 72 -5.26 16.67 -18.25
CA GLN A 72 -6.51 17.44 -18.28
C GLN A 72 -6.27 18.96 -18.25
N LEU A 73 -5.31 19.43 -17.45
CA LEU A 73 -4.92 20.84 -17.41
C LEU A 73 -4.28 21.31 -18.73
N GLY A 74 -3.47 20.45 -19.37
CA GLY A 74 -2.87 20.74 -20.68
C GLY A 74 -3.90 20.85 -21.81
N GLU A 75 -4.91 19.97 -21.82
CA GLU A 75 -6.00 20.00 -22.81
C GLU A 75 -6.91 21.23 -22.63
N MET A 76 -7.20 21.62 -21.38
CA MET A 76 -7.92 22.86 -21.09
C MET A 76 -7.14 24.13 -21.46
N ALA A 77 -5.81 24.14 -21.27
CA ALA A 77 -4.97 25.26 -21.67
C ALA A 77 -4.86 25.40 -23.20
N GLY A 78 -4.82 24.28 -23.92
CA GLY A 78 -4.77 24.27 -25.39
C GLY A 78 -6.07 24.72 -26.06
N THR A 79 -7.23 24.49 -25.43
CA THR A 79 -8.55 24.89 -25.95
C THR A 79 -8.88 26.36 -25.72
N LEU A 80 -8.27 27.01 -24.72
CA LEU A 80 -8.44 28.45 -24.46
C LEU A 80 -7.49 29.35 -25.26
N SER A 81 -6.56 28.77 -26.03
CA SER A 81 -5.61 29.51 -26.90
C SER A 81 -6.06 29.65 -28.37
N LEU A 82 -7.28 29.25 -28.73
CA LEU A 82 -7.92 29.47 -30.04
C LEU A 82 -9.08 30.46 -29.91
#